data_AF-A0AAD4SHQ3-F1
#
_entry.id   AF-A0AAD4SHQ3-F1
#
_cell.length_a   1.000
_cell.length_b   1.000
_cell.length_c   1.000
_cell.angle_alpha   90.00
_cell.angle_beta   90.00
_cell.angle_gamma   90.00
#
_symmetry.space_group_name_H-M   'P 1'
#
loop_
_entity.id
_entity.type
_entity.pdbx_description
1 polymer ?
#
loop_
_entity_poly.entity_id
_entity_poly.type
_entity_poly.pdbx_seq_one_letter_code
_entity_poly.pdbx_strand_id
1 'polypeptide(L)'
;MWGLPAIQHSRSKQNIVSRFEDDGGLGKALKGEFLLCGHCAVVAFALQVECNVCSISHVSFCYCFPVSTSIDTVQNKSPLLSWIPKELTVLANQALSELPRIQFPELNEKELRNELGLKKLVMELMADVLPELKGIMKESCIDYSDDGDEISAASARTPVVYAIVAAYQFRWFVTQVEYPHLGKLCSLVIPCALTAVDHWSPEVKGQGMLSFIHLVKNVNAAEFGVYEDVILDICCKNIASTDELWHHVVEMSVLMVTCTQRKNPRSSWFEKMMNEMLSHLERQPRHKDRRNSWLELIEPVFNSMGIVLLAHFTRIFPLLFQWMHADDDRTVILVLEMVQTIIKLTWIRNTPYTERLVEELTVAHKEAALRRSREEIRNQVLQILVLLQKCKGPQFEEVWDKYRDDPNLRTLSSSLCKETAAVVAH
;
A
#
# COMPACT_ATOMS: atom_id res chain seq x y z
N MET A 1 -58.43 -21.05 -32.72
CA MET A 1 -58.95 -21.07 -31.34
C MET A 1 -57.86 -20.53 -30.43
N TRP A 2 -58.06 -19.29 -29.96
CA TRP A 2 -57.50 -18.60 -28.78
C TRP A 2 -55.98 -18.60 -28.59
N GLY A 3 -55.22 -17.49 -28.64
CA GLY A 3 -55.54 -16.06 -28.58
C GLY A 3 -54.87 -15.43 -27.36
N LEU A 4 -53.86 -14.57 -27.59
CA LEU A 4 -53.25 -13.62 -26.63
C LEU A 4 -54.31 -12.75 -25.93
N PRO A 5 -53.98 -12.13 -24.78
CA PRO A 5 -53.63 -10.71 -24.86
C PRO A 5 -52.53 -10.23 -23.90
N ALA A 6 -51.84 -9.17 -24.36
CA ALA A 6 -51.04 -8.24 -23.59
C ALA A 6 -51.93 -7.28 -22.77
N ILE A 7 -51.49 -6.84 -21.59
CA ILE A 7 -51.98 -5.60 -20.94
C ILE A 7 -50.82 -4.84 -20.26
N GLN A 8 -50.70 -3.57 -20.65
CA GLN A 8 -49.90 -2.50 -20.05
C GLN A 8 -50.65 -1.78 -18.91
N HIS A 9 -49.87 -1.27 -17.96
CA HIS A 9 -50.04 -0.05 -17.14
C HIS A 9 -51.22 0.17 -16.17
N SER A 10 -50.80 0.43 -14.91
CA SER A 10 -51.21 1.51 -14.00
C SER A 10 -52.19 1.22 -12.85
N ARG A 11 -51.90 1.85 -11.69
CA ARG A 11 -52.61 1.90 -10.38
C ARG A 11 -52.35 0.68 -9.48
N SER A 12 -51.49 0.77 -8.47
CA SER A 12 -51.83 1.46 -7.22
C SER A 12 -50.59 1.73 -6.34
N LYS A 13 -50.00 2.93 -6.49
CA LYS A 13 -49.28 3.59 -5.40
C LYS A 13 -50.34 4.17 -4.47
N GLN A 14 -50.81 3.46 -3.43
CA GLN A 14 -51.49 4.09 -2.26
C GLN A 14 -51.95 3.20 -1.10
N ASN A 15 -51.68 1.89 -1.03
CA ASN A 15 -52.28 1.03 0.01
C ASN A 15 -51.33 0.38 1.02
N ILE A 16 -50.18 0.98 1.33
CA ILE A 16 -49.29 0.52 2.42
C ILE A 16 -48.87 1.70 3.30
N VAL A 17 -49.82 2.57 3.67
CA VAL A 17 -49.58 3.70 4.60
C VAL A 17 -50.58 3.72 5.77
N SER A 18 -51.59 2.85 5.82
CA SER A 18 -52.66 2.95 6.81
C SER A 18 -52.80 1.75 7.76
N ARG A 19 -51.71 1.07 8.14
CA ARG A 19 -51.82 -0.10 9.04
C ARG A 19 -50.70 -0.27 10.08
N PHE A 20 -50.03 0.82 10.47
CA PHE A 20 -48.99 0.81 11.51
C PHE A 20 -49.17 1.95 12.53
N GLU A 21 -50.42 2.29 12.84
CA GLU A 21 -50.78 2.99 14.07
C GLU A 21 -51.57 1.97 14.90
N ASP A 22 -51.13 1.74 16.13
CA ASP A 22 -51.65 0.79 17.14
C ASP A 22 -50.83 -0.50 17.28
N ASP A 23 -49.71 -0.40 18.02
CA ASP A 23 -49.57 -1.12 19.28
C ASP A 23 -48.26 -0.71 20.00
N GLY A 24 -48.42 -0.18 21.21
CA GLY A 24 -47.32 0.19 22.10
C GLY A 24 -46.61 -1.06 22.62
N GLY A 25 -45.43 -1.36 22.09
CA GLY A 25 -44.67 -2.54 22.50
C GLY A 25 -43.32 -2.71 21.81
N LEU A 26 -42.53 -1.66 21.63
CA LEU A 26 -41.26 -1.73 20.88
C LEU A 26 -40.04 -1.49 21.79
N GLY A 27 -39.85 -2.34 22.81
CA GLY A 27 -38.77 -2.20 23.78
C GLY A 27 -37.59 -3.17 23.63
N LYS A 28 -37.74 -4.31 22.94
CA LYS A 28 -36.73 -5.40 23.04
C LYS A 28 -36.47 -6.27 21.80
N ALA A 29 -36.99 -5.92 20.61
CA ALA A 29 -36.85 -6.77 19.41
C ALA A 29 -35.95 -6.24 18.29
N LEU A 30 -35.29 -5.09 18.43
CA LEU A 30 -34.46 -4.48 17.38
C LEU A 30 -32.98 -4.46 17.78
N LYS A 31 -32.40 -5.65 18.00
CA LYS A 31 -30.95 -5.80 18.28
C LYS A 31 -30.20 -6.68 17.26
N GLY A 32 -30.85 -7.08 16.19
CA GLY A 32 -30.23 -7.79 15.07
C GLY A 32 -31.02 -7.51 13.81
N GLU A 33 -30.33 -7.45 12.67
CA GLU A 33 -30.91 -7.33 11.33
C GLU A 33 -31.38 -5.93 10.90
N PHE A 34 -30.45 -4.99 10.72
CA PHE A 34 -30.60 -3.95 9.68
C PHE A 34 -29.22 -3.58 9.12
N LEU A 35 -28.69 -4.41 8.22
CA LEU A 35 -27.50 -4.13 7.44
C LEU A 35 -27.90 -3.86 5.97
N LEU A 36 -27.91 -2.57 5.64
CA LEU A 36 -27.68 -1.96 4.32
C LEU A 36 -28.43 -2.56 3.11
N CYS A 37 -29.69 -2.14 2.93
CA CYS A 37 -30.23 -1.91 1.59
C CYS A 37 -30.04 -0.41 1.26
N GLY A 38 -29.76 -0.07 -0.01
CA GLY A 38 -29.58 1.31 -0.50
C GLY A 38 -30.73 2.30 -0.20
N HIS A 39 -31.81 1.85 0.43
CA HIS A 39 -32.80 2.70 1.09
C HIS A 39 -32.30 3.37 2.39
N CYS A 40 -31.23 2.88 3.05
CA CYS A 40 -30.71 3.51 4.27
C CYS A 40 -30.12 4.90 4.05
N ALA A 41 -29.62 5.21 2.85
CA ALA A 41 -29.19 6.58 2.53
C ALA A 41 -30.37 7.56 2.45
N VAL A 42 -31.54 7.09 2.00
CA VAL A 42 -32.78 7.87 1.95
C VAL A 42 -33.45 7.94 3.32
N VAL A 43 -33.37 6.87 4.13
CA VAL A 43 -33.92 6.84 5.50
C VAL A 43 -33.07 7.66 6.47
N ALA A 44 -31.74 7.71 6.31
CA ALA A 44 -30.88 8.65 7.04
C ALA A 44 -31.26 10.11 6.72
N PHE A 45 -31.69 10.40 5.47
CA PHE A 45 -32.19 11.71 5.08
C PHE A 45 -33.61 12.00 5.60
N ALA A 46 -34.47 10.97 5.71
CA ALA A 46 -35.82 11.11 6.28
C ALA A 46 -35.81 11.32 7.81
N LEU A 47 -34.82 10.75 8.52
CA LEU A 47 -34.67 10.93 9.97
C LEU A 47 -34.06 12.29 10.37
N GLN A 48 -33.48 13.04 9.41
CA GLN A 48 -32.96 14.39 9.64
C GLN A 48 -34.07 15.44 9.86
N VAL A 49 -35.33 15.14 9.54
CA VAL A 49 -36.44 16.12 9.59
C VAL A 49 -37.27 16.03 10.88
N GLU A 50 -37.21 14.94 11.66
CA GLU A 50 -38.09 14.78 12.83
C GLU A 50 -37.42 14.49 14.18
N CYS A 51 -36.11 14.22 14.25
CA CYS A 51 -35.46 13.96 15.55
C CYS A 51 -34.80 15.22 16.15
N ASN A 52 -35.64 16.03 16.81
CA ASN A 52 -35.18 16.92 17.87
C ASN A 52 -34.61 16.08 19.03
N VAL A 53 -33.34 16.30 19.35
CA VAL A 53 -32.74 16.12 20.69
C VAL A 53 -33.07 14.77 21.37
N CYS A 54 -32.58 13.65 20.83
CA CYS A 54 -32.35 12.44 21.62
C CYS A 54 -31.46 11.45 20.84
N SER A 55 -30.22 11.27 21.33
CA SER A 55 -29.30 10.19 20.98
C SER A 55 -29.22 9.81 19.49
N ILE A 56 -28.44 10.57 18.72
CA ILE A 56 -27.82 10.04 17.50
C ILE A 56 -27.07 8.79 17.94
N SER A 57 -27.65 7.61 17.72
CA SER A 57 -26.99 6.36 18.02
C SER A 57 -25.69 6.32 17.21
N HIS A 58 -24.57 6.04 17.89
CA HIS A 58 -23.20 5.90 17.35
C HIS A 58 -23.09 5.15 16.00
N VAL A 59 -24.10 4.34 15.70
CA VAL A 59 -24.20 3.43 14.57
C VAL A 59 -24.34 4.19 13.24
N SER A 60 -25.32 5.08 13.04
CA SER A 60 -25.59 5.64 11.69
C SER A 60 -24.53 6.63 11.18
N PHE A 61 -23.79 7.27 12.08
CA PHE A 61 -22.72 8.20 11.70
C PHE A 61 -21.47 7.48 11.12
N CYS A 62 -21.21 6.25 11.56
CA CYS A 62 -19.95 5.56 11.27
C CYS A 62 -19.94 4.77 9.95
N TYR A 63 -21.10 4.35 9.42
CA TYR A 63 -21.12 3.33 8.35
C TYR A 63 -21.10 3.84 6.89
N CYS A 64 -21.48 5.09 6.59
CA CYS A 64 -21.57 5.57 5.20
C CYS A 64 -20.59 6.69 4.84
N PHE A 65 -20.24 7.53 5.80
CA PHE A 65 -19.45 8.75 5.57
C PHE A 65 -17.98 8.45 5.24
N PRO A 66 -17.24 7.65 6.04
CA PRO A 66 -15.80 7.40 5.79
C PRO A 66 -15.53 6.61 4.51
N VAL A 67 -16.45 5.73 4.10
CA VAL A 67 -16.33 4.93 2.88
C VAL A 67 -16.41 5.82 1.65
N SER A 68 -17.42 6.69 1.62
CA SER A 68 -17.70 7.58 0.50
C SER A 68 -16.54 8.55 0.26
N THR A 69 -15.94 9.08 1.33
CA THR A 69 -14.77 9.98 1.27
C THR A 69 -13.46 9.23 0.99
N SER A 70 -13.32 8.00 1.45
CA SER A 70 -12.14 7.17 1.14
C SER A 70 -12.05 6.79 -0.34
N ILE A 71 -13.17 6.66 -1.05
CA ILE A 71 -13.22 6.27 -2.47
C ILE A 71 -12.74 7.40 -3.39
N ASP A 72 -12.93 8.67 -3.00
CA ASP A 72 -12.53 9.84 -3.80
C ASP A 72 -11.00 10.10 -3.78
N THR A 73 -10.25 9.42 -2.92
CA THR A 73 -8.77 9.52 -2.89
C THR A 73 -8.12 8.69 -4.01
N VAL A 74 -8.01 9.31 -5.20
CA VAL A 74 -7.16 9.13 -6.42
C VAL A 74 -6.63 7.74 -6.85
N GLN A 75 -6.55 6.69 -6.01
CA GLN A 75 -5.94 5.40 -6.39
C GLN A 75 -6.80 4.14 -6.23
N ASN A 76 -8.02 4.21 -5.68
CA ASN A 76 -8.84 2.99 -5.51
C ASN A 76 -10.32 3.21 -5.86
N LYS A 77 -10.65 3.16 -7.15
CA LYS A 77 -12.01 2.84 -7.59
C LYS A 77 -12.20 1.33 -7.49
N SER A 78 -12.46 0.82 -6.30
CA SER A 78 -12.93 -0.57 -6.19
C SER A 78 -14.25 -0.68 -6.94
N PRO A 79 -14.38 -1.58 -7.94
CA PRO A 79 -15.64 -1.78 -8.65
C PRO A 79 -16.77 -2.19 -7.68
N LEU A 80 -16.42 -2.79 -6.54
CA LEU A 80 -17.35 -3.20 -5.48
C LEU A 80 -17.95 -2.04 -4.68
N LEU A 81 -17.41 -0.83 -4.80
CA LEU A 81 -17.92 0.37 -4.13
C LEU A 81 -18.49 1.40 -5.13
N SER A 82 -18.55 1.05 -6.41
CA SER A 82 -19.10 1.91 -7.47
C SER A 82 -20.61 2.16 -7.35
N TRP A 83 -21.29 1.44 -6.45
CA TRP A 83 -22.72 1.63 -6.16
C TRP A 83 -23.00 2.86 -5.29
N ILE A 84 -21.99 3.49 -4.68
CA ILE A 84 -22.16 4.70 -3.85
C ILE A 84 -22.31 5.92 -4.78
N PRO A 85 -23.48 6.60 -4.79
CA PRO A 85 -23.68 7.80 -5.59
C PRO A 85 -22.79 8.96 -5.15
N LYS A 86 -22.32 9.76 -6.11
CA LYS A 86 -21.46 10.93 -5.83
C LYS A 86 -22.14 11.98 -4.97
N GLU A 87 -23.45 12.11 -5.10
CA GLU A 87 -24.28 13.05 -4.34
C GLU A 87 -24.23 12.69 -2.84
N LEU A 88 -24.20 11.40 -2.50
CA LEU A 88 -24.02 10.96 -1.11
C LEU A 88 -22.64 11.32 -0.59
N THR A 89 -21.60 11.20 -1.40
CA THR A 89 -20.24 11.62 -1.01
C THR A 89 -20.16 13.12 -0.74
N VAL A 90 -20.81 13.95 -1.56
CA VAL A 90 -20.85 15.41 -1.36
C VAL A 90 -21.59 15.76 -0.08
N LEU A 91 -22.78 15.19 0.14
CA LEU A 91 -23.54 15.38 1.38
C LEU A 91 -22.78 14.88 2.60
N ALA A 92 -22.06 13.77 2.46
CA ALA A 92 -21.25 13.21 3.52
C ALA A 92 -20.14 14.16 3.97
N ASN A 93 -19.40 14.71 3.01
CA ASN A 93 -18.37 15.71 3.28
C ASN A 93 -18.94 16.98 3.93
N GLN A 94 -20.12 17.43 3.49
CA GLN A 94 -20.78 18.59 4.10
C GLN A 94 -21.13 18.33 5.56
N ALA A 95 -21.78 17.21 5.88
CA ALA A 95 -22.10 16.86 7.26
C ALA A 95 -20.86 16.74 8.15
N LEU A 96 -19.79 16.10 7.64
CA LEU A 96 -18.51 15.96 8.34
C LEU A 96 -17.86 17.31 8.65
N SER A 97 -18.02 18.31 7.76
CA SER A 97 -17.47 19.65 7.97
C SER A 97 -18.21 20.46 9.04
N GLU A 98 -19.49 20.16 9.28
CA GLU A 98 -20.32 20.87 10.25
C GLU A 98 -20.23 20.27 11.66
N LEU A 99 -20.02 18.96 11.79
CA LEU A 99 -20.04 18.28 13.08
C LEU A 99 -19.01 18.76 14.11
N PRO A 100 -17.76 19.07 13.74
CA PRO A 100 -16.82 19.63 14.70
C PRO A 100 -17.27 20.97 15.29
N ARG A 101 -18.09 21.76 14.56
CA ARG A 101 -18.66 23.02 15.07
C ARG A 101 -19.69 22.78 16.18
N ILE A 102 -20.42 21.68 16.08
CA ILE A 102 -21.45 21.28 17.04
C ILE A 102 -20.80 20.68 18.28
N GLN A 103 -19.83 19.78 18.07
CA GLN A 103 -19.18 19.03 19.15
C GLN A 103 -18.18 19.88 19.94
N PHE A 104 -17.52 20.85 19.29
CA PHE A 104 -16.50 21.71 19.90
C PHE A 104 -16.80 23.19 19.63
N PRO A 105 -17.84 23.76 20.25
CA PRO A 105 -18.25 25.14 20.03
C PRO A 105 -17.18 26.17 20.45
N GLU A 106 -16.24 25.76 21.31
CA GLU A 106 -15.08 26.55 21.74
C GLU A 106 -13.98 26.72 20.69
N LEU A 107 -13.98 25.95 19.59
CA LEU A 107 -12.97 26.11 18.52
C LEU A 107 -13.22 27.39 17.73
N ASN A 108 -12.16 28.17 17.51
CA ASN A 108 -12.26 29.36 16.67
C ASN A 108 -12.32 28.97 15.17
N GLU A 109 -12.81 29.88 14.31
CA GLU A 109 -12.92 29.59 12.87
C GLU A 109 -11.59 29.23 12.20
N LYS A 110 -10.45 29.70 12.75
CA LYS A 110 -9.12 29.40 12.22
C LYS A 110 -8.71 27.95 12.52
N GLU A 111 -9.04 27.44 13.71
CA GLU A 111 -8.83 26.04 14.10
C GLU A 111 -9.71 25.10 13.31
N LEU A 112 -10.95 25.49 13.03
CA LEU A 112 -11.84 24.72 12.18
C LEU A 112 -11.36 24.69 10.72
N ARG A 113 -10.91 25.83 10.17
CA ARG A 113 -10.32 25.91 8.81
C ARG A 113 -9.05 25.07 8.68
N ASN A 114 -8.32 24.84 9.76
CA ASN A 114 -7.12 24.00 9.79
C ASN A 114 -7.44 22.50 10.01
N GLU A 115 -8.71 22.09 9.88
CA GLU A 115 -9.19 20.72 10.08
C GLU A 115 -8.93 20.15 11.49
N LEU A 116 -8.51 20.98 12.45
CA LEU A 116 -8.17 20.55 13.81
C LEU A 116 -9.39 19.96 14.52
N GLY A 117 -10.57 20.57 14.30
CA GLY A 117 -11.83 20.07 14.86
C GLY A 117 -12.20 18.68 14.33
N LEU A 118 -12.00 18.43 13.03
CA LEU A 118 -12.25 17.11 12.43
C LEU A 118 -11.25 16.09 12.97
N LYS A 119 -9.97 16.42 13.03
CA LYS A 119 -8.94 15.54 13.61
C LYS A 119 -9.27 15.19 15.07
N LYS A 120 -9.70 16.16 15.88
CA LYS A 120 -10.13 15.93 17.26
C LYS A 120 -11.34 15.00 17.36
N LEU A 121 -12.37 15.24 16.55
CA LEU A 121 -13.56 14.39 16.48
C LEU A 121 -13.19 12.95 16.10
N VAL A 122 -12.39 12.77 15.06
CA VAL A 122 -11.92 11.46 14.59
C VAL A 122 -11.18 10.73 15.71
N MET A 123 -10.25 11.40 16.40
CA MET A 123 -9.49 10.78 17.50
C MET A 123 -10.40 10.30 18.64
N GLU A 124 -11.42 11.08 19.01
CA GLU A 124 -12.39 10.67 20.04
C GLU A 124 -13.21 9.45 19.57
N LEU A 125 -13.65 9.45 18.31
CA LEU A 125 -14.43 8.34 17.75
C LEU A 125 -13.63 7.05 17.55
N MET A 126 -12.32 7.13 17.30
CA MET A 126 -11.49 5.94 17.05
C MET A 126 -11.51 4.94 18.22
N ALA A 127 -11.67 5.39 19.46
CA ALA A 127 -11.72 4.51 20.63
C ALA A 127 -12.93 3.57 20.58
N ASP A 128 -14.07 4.06 20.10
CA ASP A 128 -15.32 3.29 20.03
C ASP A 128 -15.46 2.56 18.69
N VAL A 129 -15.02 3.17 17.59
CA VAL A 129 -15.29 2.68 16.23
C VAL A 129 -14.31 1.60 15.81
N LEU A 130 -13.01 1.76 16.08
CA LEU A 130 -12.02 0.81 15.57
C LEU A 130 -12.21 -0.64 16.08
N PRO A 131 -12.54 -0.88 17.36
CA PRO A 131 -12.84 -2.22 17.85
C PRO A 131 -14.01 -2.88 17.11
N GLU A 132 -15.07 -2.12 16.81
CA GLU A 132 -16.23 -2.62 16.06
C GLU A 132 -15.87 -2.96 14.61
N LEU A 133 -15.12 -2.09 13.93
CA LEU A 133 -14.64 -2.36 12.56
C LEU A 133 -13.76 -3.61 12.51
N LYS A 134 -12.89 -3.78 13.52
CA LYS A 134 -12.09 -4.99 13.68
C LYS A 134 -12.95 -6.23 13.86
N GLY A 135 -14.01 -6.14 14.67
CA GLY A 135 -15.00 -7.21 14.83
C GLY A 135 -15.60 -7.65 13.50
N ILE A 136 -16.11 -6.69 12.73
CA ILE A 136 -16.72 -6.92 11.41
C ILE A 136 -15.73 -7.58 10.44
N MET A 137 -14.47 -7.10 10.39
CA MET A 137 -13.45 -7.71 9.54
C MET A 137 -13.10 -9.13 9.97
N LYS A 138 -13.08 -9.39 11.29
CA LYS A 138 -12.75 -10.71 11.84
C LYS A 138 -13.86 -11.74 11.58
N GLU A 139 -15.13 -11.33 11.59
CA GLU A 139 -16.27 -12.25 11.36
C GLU A 139 -16.25 -12.93 9.99
N SER A 140 -15.65 -12.28 8.97
CA SER A 140 -15.49 -12.87 7.64
C SER A 140 -14.15 -13.57 7.42
N CYS A 141 -13.24 -13.55 8.41
CA CYS A 141 -11.98 -14.29 8.33
C CYS A 141 -12.23 -15.81 8.33
N ILE A 142 -11.31 -16.57 7.74
CA ILE A 142 -11.30 -18.03 7.81
C ILE A 142 -10.35 -18.40 8.95
N ASP A 143 -10.87 -18.91 10.07
CA ASP A 143 -10.03 -19.34 11.18
C ASP A 143 -9.43 -20.71 10.84
N TYR A 144 -8.10 -20.79 10.69
CA TYR A 144 -7.40 -22.03 10.36
C TYR A 144 -7.21 -22.96 11.58
N SER A 145 -7.62 -22.51 12.78
CA SER A 145 -7.48 -23.29 14.02
C SER A 145 -8.68 -24.18 14.33
N ASP A 146 -9.74 -24.14 13.52
CA ASP A 146 -10.92 -24.96 13.73
C ASP A 146 -10.81 -26.25 12.90
N ASP A 147 -10.01 -27.19 13.41
CA ASP A 147 -9.91 -28.58 12.92
C ASP A 147 -11.19 -29.41 13.26
N GLY A 148 -12.29 -28.76 13.66
CA GLY A 148 -13.54 -29.41 14.03
C GLY A 148 -14.58 -29.31 12.92
N ASP A 149 -14.91 -30.44 12.31
CA ASP A 149 -16.14 -30.76 11.56
C ASP A 149 -17.26 -29.71 11.55
N GLU A 150 -17.08 -28.61 10.82
CA GLU A 150 -18.19 -27.75 10.40
C GLU A 150 -18.01 -27.33 8.94
N ILE A 151 -18.46 -28.24 8.08
CA ILE A 151 -19.13 -27.89 6.82
C ILE A 151 -20.48 -27.22 7.17
N SER A 152 -20.48 -26.24 8.09
CA SER A 152 -21.60 -25.35 8.37
C SER A 152 -21.52 -24.21 7.36
N ALA A 153 -22.07 -24.54 6.20
CA ALA A 153 -22.63 -23.64 5.20
C ALA A 153 -21.83 -22.38 4.84
N ALA A 154 -21.32 -22.36 3.61
CA ALA A 154 -20.96 -21.14 2.89
C ALA A 154 -22.07 -20.06 2.87
N SER A 155 -23.29 -20.34 3.35
CA SER A 155 -24.40 -19.39 3.51
C SER A 155 -24.53 -18.77 4.92
N ALA A 156 -23.75 -19.18 5.92
CA ALA A 156 -23.79 -18.65 7.29
C ALA A 156 -22.69 -17.61 7.60
N ARG A 157 -21.80 -17.34 6.63
CA ARG A 157 -20.71 -16.37 6.80
C ARG A 157 -21.19 -14.95 6.56
N THR A 158 -20.81 -14.03 7.44
CA THR A 158 -20.98 -12.59 7.24
C THR A 158 -20.45 -12.21 5.84
N PRO A 159 -21.27 -11.58 4.98
CA PRO A 159 -20.85 -11.20 3.64
C PRO A 159 -19.54 -10.41 3.63
N VAL A 160 -18.56 -10.84 2.82
CA VAL A 160 -17.23 -10.20 2.70
C VAL A 160 -17.31 -8.70 2.39
N VAL A 161 -18.37 -8.27 1.72
CA VAL A 161 -18.62 -6.86 1.42
C VAL A 161 -18.65 -5.99 2.68
N TYR A 162 -19.12 -6.52 3.82
CA TYR A 162 -19.12 -5.79 5.08
C TYR A 162 -17.70 -5.60 5.62
N ALA A 163 -16.85 -6.61 5.52
CA ALA A 163 -15.44 -6.46 5.88
C ALA A 163 -14.69 -5.51 4.95
N ILE A 164 -15.01 -5.51 3.64
CA ILE A 164 -14.45 -4.53 2.69
C ILE A 164 -14.83 -3.12 3.13
N VAL A 165 -16.12 -2.86 3.35
CA VAL A 165 -16.63 -1.57 3.84
C VAL A 165 -15.94 -1.15 5.14
N ALA A 166 -15.84 -2.06 6.12
CA ALA A 166 -15.19 -1.80 7.40
C ALA A 166 -13.70 -1.50 7.23
N ALA A 167 -12.99 -2.17 6.32
CA ALA A 167 -11.58 -1.94 6.06
C ALA A 167 -11.31 -0.57 5.42
N TYR A 168 -12.20 -0.12 4.51
CA TYR A 168 -12.14 1.23 3.95
C TYR A 168 -12.40 2.30 5.02
N GLN A 169 -13.38 2.09 5.90
CA GLN A 169 -13.62 2.99 7.03
C GLN A 169 -12.42 3.05 7.96
N PHE A 170 -11.89 1.88 8.31
CA PHE A 170 -10.71 1.75 9.16
C PHE A 170 -9.54 2.56 8.61
N ARG A 171 -9.20 2.36 7.33
CA ARG A 171 -8.15 3.14 6.68
C ARG A 171 -8.44 4.63 6.73
N TRP A 172 -9.66 5.04 6.41
CA TRP A 172 -10.02 6.47 6.42
C TRP A 172 -9.78 7.11 7.79
N PHE A 173 -10.24 6.48 8.88
CA PHE A 173 -10.02 6.97 10.25
C PHE A 173 -8.53 7.12 10.54
N VAL A 174 -7.74 6.10 10.20
CA VAL A 174 -6.29 6.08 10.44
C VAL A 174 -5.58 7.20 9.66
N THR A 175 -5.96 7.44 8.40
CA THR A 175 -5.32 8.45 7.56
C THR A 175 -5.71 9.89 7.89
N GLN A 176 -6.76 10.10 8.69
CA GLN A 176 -7.14 11.45 9.16
C GLN A 176 -6.22 11.97 10.28
N VAL A 177 -5.54 11.06 10.99
CA VAL A 177 -4.70 11.40 12.14
C VAL A 177 -3.22 11.23 11.76
N GLU A 178 -2.39 12.21 12.10
CA GLU A 178 -0.97 12.24 11.77
C GLU A 178 -0.13 12.45 13.04
N TYR A 179 1.19 12.56 12.86
CA TYR A 179 2.09 13.01 13.92
C TYR A 179 1.66 14.36 14.49
N PRO A 180 1.68 14.60 15.83
CA PRO A 180 2.19 13.71 16.88
C PRO A 180 1.12 12.82 17.56
N HIS A 181 -0.12 12.84 17.09
CA HIS A 181 -1.23 12.22 17.82
C HIS A 181 -1.39 10.72 17.54
N LEU A 182 -1.06 10.29 16.32
CA LEU A 182 -1.27 8.90 15.88
C LEU A 182 -0.53 7.86 16.74
N GLY A 183 0.66 8.20 17.26
CA GLY A 183 1.43 7.29 18.12
C GLY A 183 0.67 6.83 19.37
N LYS A 184 -0.13 7.72 19.98
CA LYS A 184 -0.94 7.39 21.17
C LYS A 184 -2.07 6.41 20.88
N LEU A 185 -2.44 6.25 19.61
CA LEU A 185 -3.52 5.39 19.14
C LEU A 185 -3.00 4.05 18.61
N CYS A 186 -1.68 3.82 18.56
CA CYS A 186 -1.09 2.61 17.99
C CYS A 186 -1.61 1.31 18.65
N SER A 187 -1.88 1.32 19.96
CA SER A 187 -2.46 0.17 20.67
C SER A 187 -3.87 -0.22 20.19
N LEU A 188 -4.60 0.72 19.60
CA LEU A 188 -5.90 0.47 18.95
C LEU A 188 -5.71 0.15 17.46
N VAL A 189 -4.90 0.94 16.76
CA VAL A 189 -4.77 0.85 15.29
C VAL A 189 -4.03 -0.42 14.87
N ILE A 190 -2.91 -0.77 15.50
CA ILE A 190 -2.06 -1.89 15.07
C ILE A 190 -2.83 -3.21 15.10
N PRO A 191 -3.55 -3.58 16.19
CA PRO A 191 -4.33 -4.81 16.19
C PRO A 191 -5.43 -4.86 15.12
N CYS A 192 -6.04 -3.73 14.78
CA CYS A 192 -7.04 -3.65 13.71
C CYS A 192 -6.39 -3.82 12.32
N ALA A 193 -5.24 -3.17 12.10
CA ALA A 193 -4.49 -3.31 10.86
C ALA A 193 -3.98 -4.74 10.66
N LEU A 194 -3.50 -5.41 11.72
CA LEU A 194 -3.11 -6.82 11.67
C LEU A 194 -4.29 -7.71 11.25
N THR A 195 -5.47 -7.52 11.82
CA THR A 195 -6.68 -8.25 11.41
C THR A 195 -7.02 -8.03 9.94
N ALA A 196 -6.90 -6.79 9.44
CA ALA A 196 -7.14 -6.49 8.03
C ALA A 196 -6.11 -7.17 7.12
N VAL A 197 -4.82 -7.12 7.46
CA VAL A 197 -3.73 -7.70 6.64
C VAL A 197 -3.75 -9.23 6.64
N ASP A 198 -4.23 -9.86 7.71
CA ASP A 198 -4.39 -11.31 7.81
C ASP A 198 -5.65 -11.83 7.10
N HIS A 199 -6.51 -10.93 6.61
CA HIS A 199 -7.74 -11.30 5.91
C HIS A 199 -7.46 -11.93 4.53
N TRP A 200 -8.30 -12.88 4.11
CA TRP A 200 -8.15 -13.60 2.84
C TRP A 200 -8.51 -12.77 1.60
N SER A 201 -9.48 -11.84 1.71
CA SER A 201 -9.82 -10.91 0.61
C SER A 201 -8.69 -9.90 0.37
N PRO A 202 -8.22 -9.75 -0.87
CA PRO A 202 -7.17 -8.79 -1.23
C PRO A 202 -7.61 -7.34 -1.00
N GLU A 203 -8.89 -7.01 -1.13
CA GLU A 203 -9.39 -5.65 -0.90
C GLU A 203 -9.25 -5.23 0.57
N VAL A 204 -9.63 -6.10 1.50
CA VAL A 204 -9.48 -5.87 2.95
C VAL A 204 -8.01 -5.76 3.32
N LYS A 205 -7.21 -6.73 2.84
CA LYS A 205 -5.77 -6.78 3.05
C LYS A 205 -5.06 -5.52 2.56
N GLY A 206 -5.44 -5.02 1.38
CA GLY A 206 -4.87 -3.80 0.80
C GLY A 206 -5.14 -2.56 1.66
N GLN A 207 -6.34 -2.42 2.23
CA GLN A 207 -6.61 -1.30 3.15
C GLN A 207 -5.81 -1.43 4.46
N GLY A 208 -5.60 -2.64 4.96
CA GLY A 208 -4.71 -2.92 6.09
C GLY A 208 -3.26 -2.50 5.80
N MET A 209 -2.73 -2.86 4.64
CA MET A 209 -1.38 -2.49 4.20
C MET A 209 -1.22 -0.97 4.08
N LEU A 210 -2.18 -0.29 3.44
CA LEU A 210 -2.19 1.17 3.34
C LEU A 210 -2.22 1.86 4.71
N SER A 211 -2.95 1.29 5.68
CA SER A 211 -2.97 1.79 7.05
C SER A 211 -1.62 1.64 7.74
N PHE A 212 -0.92 0.52 7.54
CA PHE A 212 0.46 0.35 8.03
C PHE A 212 1.47 1.29 7.36
N ILE A 213 1.35 1.51 6.05
CA ILE A 213 2.17 2.48 5.31
C ILE A 213 1.95 3.90 5.87
N HIS A 214 0.72 4.26 6.20
CA HIS A 214 0.44 5.54 6.86
C HIS A 214 1.05 5.62 8.26
N LEU A 215 0.87 4.56 9.07
CA LEU A 215 1.43 4.47 10.42
C LEU A 215 2.94 4.69 10.43
N VAL A 216 3.69 3.93 9.63
CA VAL A 216 5.16 3.96 9.63
C VAL A 216 5.73 5.29 9.13
N LYS A 217 4.99 6.02 8.28
CA LYS A 217 5.35 7.37 7.81
C LYS A 217 5.07 8.46 8.85
N ASN A 218 4.19 8.20 9.83
CA ASN A 218 3.67 9.21 10.77
C ASN A 218 3.98 8.93 12.25
N VAL A 219 4.66 7.82 12.55
CA VAL A 219 4.90 7.39 13.93
C VAL A 219 6.36 7.03 14.13
N ASN A 220 6.87 7.28 15.34
CA ASN A 220 8.23 6.89 15.73
C ASN A 220 8.36 5.36 15.86
N ALA A 221 9.53 4.82 15.54
CA ALA A 221 9.82 3.38 15.63
C ALA A 221 9.48 2.75 17.00
N ALA A 222 9.61 3.52 18.09
CA ALA A 222 9.34 3.05 19.45
C ALA A 222 7.89 2.56 19.66
N GLU A 223 6.91 3.12 18.95
CA GLU A 223 5.50 2.75 19.09
C GLU A 223 5.19 1.35 18.53
N PHE A 224 6.07 0.80 17.69
CA PHE A 224 5.93 -0.55 17.15
C PHE A 224 6.53 -1.63 18.05
N GLY A 225 7.29 -1.26 19.10
CA GLY A 225 8.18 -2.19 19.81
C GLY A 225 7.50 -3.46 20.36
N VAL A 226 6.26 -3.38 20.83
CA VAL A 226 5.52 -4.56 21.35
C VAL A 226 4.99 -5.46 20.23
N TYR A 227 4.84 -4.92 19.01
CA TYR A 227 4.26 -5.61 17.86
C TYR A 227 5.30 -5.94 16.77
N GLU A 228 6.55 -5.56 16.97
CA GLU A 228 7.62 -5.59 15.96
C GLU A 228 7.71 -6.96 15.26
N ASP A 229 7.90 -8.03 16.02
CA ASP A 229 8.05 -9.37 15.45
C ASP A 229 6.79 -9.86 14.72
N VAL A 230 5.60 -9.55 15.26
CA VAL A 230 4.32 -9.95 14.66
C VAL A 230 4.09 -9.22 13.33
N ILE A 231 4.44 -7.94 13.27
CA ILE A 231 4.36 -7.13 12.06
C ILE A 231 5.35 -7.64 11.00
N LEU A 232 6.58 -7.93 11.38
CA LEU A 232 7.59 -8.39 10.42
C LEU A 232 7.29 -9.80 9.90
N ASP A 233 6.71 -10.66 10.75
CA ASP A 233 6.21 -11.97 10.34
C ASP A 233 5.06 -11.85 9.32
N ILE A 234 4.07 -10.98 9.58
CA ILE A 234 2.95 -10.79 8.64
C ILE A 234 3.42 -10.18 7.32
N CYS A 235 4.43 -9.31 7.32
CA CYS A 235 5.09 -8.82 6.09
C CYS A 235 5.66 -9.99 5.27
N CYS A 236 6.45 -10.86 5.89
CA CYS A 236 7.05 -12.02 5.21
C CYS A 236 5.99 -12.96 4.61
N LYS A 237 4.94 -13.29 5.39
CA LYS A 237 3.82 -14.11 4.92
C LYS A 237 3.11 -13.53 3.70
N ASN A 238 2.94 -12.20 3.67
CA ASN A 238 2.24 -11.53 2.57
C ASN A 238 3.07 -11.40 1.30
N ILE A 239 4.40 -11.26 1.41
CA ILE A 239 5.33 -11.31 0.26
C ILE A 239 5.17 -12.64 -0.49
N ALA A 240 5.03 -13.76 0.22
CA ALA A 240 4.92 -15.07 -0.40
C ALA A 240 3.55 -15.34 -1.06
N SER A 241 2.48 -14.65 -0.64
CA SER A 241 1.10 -15.08 -0.88
C SER A 241 0.23 -14.10 -1.70
N THR A 242 0.67 -12.86 -1.92
CA THR A 242 -0.23 -11.82 -2.44
C THR A 242 0.32 -11.14 -3.70
N ASP A 243 0.01 -11.74 -4.85
CA ASP A 243 0.46 -11.26 -6.17
C ASP A 243 -0.21 -9.95 -6.60
N GLU A 244 -1.51 -9.79 -6.32
CA GLU A 244 -2.31 -8.64 -6.78
C GLU A 244 -2.00 -7.34 -6.02
N LEU A 245 -1.48 -7.45 -4.79
CA LEU A 245 -1.13 -6.31 -3.93
C LEU A 245 0.38 -6.08 -3.85
N TRP A 246 1.15 -6.66 -4.78
CA TRP A 246 2.61 -6.69 -4.72
C TRP A 246 3.25 -5.34 -4.37
N HIS A 247 2.79 -4.26 -5.00
CA HIS A 247 3.29 -2.90 -4.72
C HIS A 247 3.15 -2.51 -3.24
N HIS A 248 1.95 -2.67 -2.67
CA HIS A 248 1.67 -2.35 -1.27
C HIS A 248 2.41 -3.28 -0.31
N VAL A 249 2.53 -4.56 -0.68
CA VAL A 249 3.28 -5.56 0.11
C VAL A 249 4.75 -5.16 0.21
N VAL A 250 5.38 -4.81 -0.91
CA VAL A 250 6.78 -4.37 -0.94
C VAL A 250 6.94 -3.07 -0.15
N GLU A 251 6.09 -2.06 -0.39
CA GLU A 251 6.18 -0.76 0.29
C GLU A 251 6.05 -0.92 1.80
N MET A 252 5.00 -1.60 2.27
CA MET A 252 4.79 -1.87 3.69
C MET A 252 6.00 -2.59 4.28
N SER A 253 6.45 -3.67 3.63
CA SER A 253 7.54 -4.51 4.15
C SER A 253 8.86 -3.72 4.28
N VAL A 254 9.23 -2.98 3.23
CA VAL A 254 10.42 -2.11 3.24
C VAL A 254 10.32 -1.08 4.36
N LEU A 255 9.20 -0.37 4.47
CA LEU A 255 9.07 0.68 5.48
C LEU A 255 9.10 0.10 6.90
N MET A 256 8.40 -1.01 7.16
CA MET A 256 8.37 -1.61 8.49
C MET A 256 9.74 -2.14 8.92
N VAL A 257 10.44 -2.88 8.04
CA VAL A 257 11.76 -3.44 8.40
C VAL A 257 12.79 -2.32 8.59
N THR A 258 12.78 -1.28 7.75
CA THR A 258 13.76 -0.19 7.85
C THR A 258 13.44 0.75 9.01
N CYS A 259 12.18 0.91 9.40
CA CYS A 259 11.79 1.67 10.58
C CYS A 259 12.18 0.96 11.88
N THR A 260 11.86 -0.34 11.99
CA THR A 260 12.08 -1.13 13.21
C THR A 260 13.53 -1.58 13.37
N GLN A 261 14.18 -2.03 12.28
CA GLN A 261 15.53 -2.59 12.30
C GLN A 261 16.64 -1.57 11.99
N ARG A 262 16.33 -0.27 11.91
CA ARG A 262 17.25 0.79 11.46
C ARG A 262 18.65 0.73 12.09
N LYS A 263 18.72 0.36 13.37
CA LYS A 263 19.97 0.34 14.16
C LYS A 263 20.74 -0.98 14.03
N ASN A 264 20.16 -2.01 13.41
CA ASN A 264 20.73 -3.34 13.30
C ASN A 264 20.76 -3.82 11.83
N PRO A 265 21.79 -3.45 11.06
CA PRO A 265 21.95 -3.87 9.66
C PRO A 265 22.12 -5.39 9.49
N ARG A 266 22.41 -6.12 10.58
CA ARG A 266 22.58 -7.58 10.61
C ARG A 266 21.36 -8.30 11.18
N SER A 267 20.24 -7.61 11.33
CA SER A 267 19.00 -8.24 11.78
C SER A 267 18.61 -9.36 10.83
N SER A 268 18.23 -10.52 11.37
CA SER A 268 17.74 -11.65 10.59
C SER A 268 16.44 -11.32 9.84
N TRP A 269 15.73 -10.27 10.26
CA TRP A 269 14.55 -9.77 9.55
C TRP A 269 14.87 -9.22 8.16
N PHE A 270 16.02 -8.56 7.97
CA PHE A 270 16.47 -8.15 6.63
C PHE A 270 16.71 -9.35 5.74
N GLU A 271 17.40 -10.37 6.25
CA GLU A 271 17.68 -11.61 5.51
C GLU A 271 16.40 -12.34 5.12
N LYS A 272 15.49 -12.58 6.07
CA LYS A 272 14.20 -13.22 5.83
C LYS A 272 13.40 -12.49 4.76
N MET A 273 13.25 -11.18 4.90
CA MET A 273 12.44 -10.37 3.99
C MET A 273 13.05 -10.30 2.59
N MET A 274 14.37 -10.10 2.49
CA MET A 274 15.07 -10.17 1.21
C MET A 274 14.92 -11.53 0.56
N ASN A 275 15.00 -12.63 1.32
CA ASN A 275 14.85 -13.97 0.78
C ASN A 275 13.45 -14.21 0.22
N GLU A 276 12.39 -13.76 0.90
CA GLU A 276 11.02 -13.87 0.38
C GLU A 276 10.82 -13.02 -0.88
N MET A 277 11.24 -11.75 -0.87
CA MET A 277 11.09 -10.86 -2.03
C MET A 277 11.83 -11.38 -3.26
N LEU A 278 13.09 -11.78 -3.09
CA LEU A 278 13.89 -12.33 -4.18
C LEU A 278 13.32 -13.65 -4.70
N SER A 279 12.82 -14.53 -3.81
CA SER A 279 12.20 -15.80 -4.25
C SER A 279 10.95 -15.55 -5.08
N HIS A 280 10.18 -14.51 -4.75
CA HIS A 280 9.01 -14.13 -5.51
C HIS A 280 9.38 -13.57 -6.90
N LEU A 281 10.39 -12.69 -6.95
CA LEU A 281 10.89 -12.11 -8.20
C LEU A 281 11.52 -13.15 -9.12
N GLU A 282 12.26 -14.12 -8.57
CA GLU A 282 12.89 -15.20 -9.33
C GLU A 282 11.88 -16.16 -9.97
N ARG A 283 10.66 -16.29 -9.41
CA ARG A 283 9.58 -17.09 -10.02
C ARG A 283 9.00 -16.44 -11.27
N GLN A 284 8.93 -15.11 -11.30
CA GLN A 284 8.34 -14.36 -12.42
C GLN A 284 9.18 -13.13 -12.81
N PRO A 285 10.44 -13.31 -13.24
CA PRO A 285 11.37 -12.20 -13.44
C PRO A 285 10.96 -11.28 -14.60
N ARG A 286 10.07 -11.72 -15.50
CA ARG A 286 9.60 -10.92 -16.64
C ARG A 286 8.37 -10.07 -16.33
N HIS A 287 7.75 -10.23 -15.16
CA HIS A 287 6.55 -9.48 -14.80
C HIS A 287 6.88 -8.00 -14.52
N LYS A 288 6.51 -7.12 -15.46
CA LYS A 288 6.91 -5.71 -15.47
C LYS A 288 6.53 -4.94 -14.20
N ASP A 289 5.27 -5.01 -13.78
CA ASP A 289 4.81 -4.23 -12.62
C ASP A 289 5.47 -4.69 -11.31
N ARG A 290 5.81 -5.98 -11.23
CA ARG A 290 6.48 -6.56 -10.05
C ARG A 290 7.91 -6.09 -9.91
N ARG A 291 8.70 -6.21 -11.00
CA ARG A 291 10.08 -5.72 -11.00
C ARG A 291 10.14 -4.21 -10.76
N ASN A 292 9.25 -3.43 -11.39
CA ASN A 292 9.26 -1.98 -11.24
C ASN A 292 8.90 -1.57 -9.81
N SER A 293 7.86 -2.16 -9.22
CA SER A 293 7.49 -1.88 -7.83
C SER A 293 8.63 -2.20 -6.87
N TRP A 294 9.33 -3.33 -7.07
CA TRP A 294 10.46 -3.68 -6.22
C TRP A 294 11.65 -2.72 -6.40
N LEU A 295 12.03 -2.44 -7.64
CA LEU A 295 13.14 -1.53 -7.95
C LEU A 295 12.90 -0.11 -7.41
N GLU A 296 11.65 0.38 -7.47
CA GLU A 296 11.28 1.70 -6.97
C GLU A 296 11.30 1.80 -5.44
N LEU A 297 11.07 0.69 -4.74
CA LEU A 297 10.81 0.70 -3.30
C LEU A 297 11.94 0.11 -2.46
N ILE A 298 12.83 -0.74 -2.99
CA ILE A 298 13.77 -1.52 -2.16
C ILE A 298 14.95 -0.71 -1.60
N GLU A 299 15.26 0.46 -2.16
CA GLU A 299 16.46 1.25 -1.81
C GLU A 299 16.67 1.47 -0.29
N PRO A 300 15.65 1.79 0.53
CA PRO A 300 15.80 1.97 1.97
C PRO A 300 16.33 0.72 2.68
N VAL A 301 15.99 -0.48 2.20
CA VAL A 301 16.53 -1.74 2.73
C VAL A 301 18.02 -1.83 2.43
N PHE A 302 18.43 -1.51 1.20
CA PHE A 302 19.84 -1.53 0.81
C PHE A 302 20.66 -0.53 1.63
N ASN A 303 20.15 0.69 1.78
CA ASN A 303 20.77 1.72 2.61
C ASN A 303 20.90 1.29 4.08
N SER A 304 19.93 0.53 4.60
CA SER A 304 19.99 -0.02 5.96
C SER A 304 20.98 -1.16 6.08
N MET A 305 21.08 -2.06 5.10
CA MET A 305 22.00 -3.21 5.14
C MET A 305 23.46 -2.82 4.85
N GLY A 306 23.68 -1.83 3.98
CA GLY A 306 24.99 -1.39 3.54
C GLY A 306 25.84 -2.54 3.00
N ILE A 307 27.00 -2.77 3.59
CA ILE A 307 27.95 -3.82 3.17
C ILE A 307 27.39 -5.25 3.32
N VAL A 308 26.40 -5.47 4.19
CA VAL A 308 25.77 -6.79 4.39
C VAL A 308 25.07 -7.27 3.12
N LEU A 309 24.71 -6.34 2.22
CA LEU A 309 24.10 -6.64 0.92
C LEU A 309 24.93 -7.58 0.05
N LEU A 310 26.25 -7.65 0.26
CA LEU A 310 27.14 -8.60 -0.43
C LEU A 310 26.63 -10.05 -0.37
N ALA A 311 25.98 -10.44 0.72
CA ALA A 311 25.43 -11.79 0.90
C ALA A 311 24.32 -12.15 -0.12
N HIS A 312 23.67 -11.15 -0.71
CA HIS A 312 22.57 -11.33 -1.66
C HIS A 312 22.97 -11.15 -3.12
N PHE A 313 24.25 -10.87 -3.39
CA PHE A 313 24.74 -10.60 -4.75
C PHE A 313 24.45 -11.74 -5.72
N THR A 314 24.55 -12.98 -5.27
CA THR A 314 24.32 -14.17 -6.10
C THR A 314 22.89 -14.28 -6.61
N ARG A 315 21.94 -13.60 -5.98
CA ARG A 315 20.52 -13.57 -6.36
C ARG A 315 20.13 -12.26 -7.03
N ILE A 316 20.67 -11.13 -6.53
CA ILE A 316 20.35 -9.80 -7.05
C ILE A 316 20.95 -9.61 -8.45
N PHE A 317 22.24 -9.86 -8.66
CA PHE A 317 22.90 -9.56 -9.93
C PHE A 317 22.31 -10.29 -11.13
N PRO A 318 21.97 -11.60 -11.06
CA PRO A 318 21.29 -12.27 -12.16
C PRO A 318 19.99 -11.58 -12.60
N LEU A 319 19.17 -11.13 -11.65
CA LEU A 319 17.94 -10.37 -11.94
C LEU A 319 18.26 -9.02 -12.58
N LEU A 320 19.22 -8.27 -12.03
CA LEU A 320 19.62 -6.97 -12.57
C LEU A 320 20.17 -7.09 -14.00
N PHE A 321 21.02 -8.07 -14.29
CA PHE A 321 21.51 -8.31 -15.65
C PHE A 321 20.36 -8.61 -16.61
N GLN A 322 19.41 -9.45 -16.20
CA GLN A 322 18.25 -9.74 -17.02
C GLN A 322 17.39 -8.47 -17.27
N TRP A 323 17.18 -7.64 -16.25
CA TRP A 323 16.33 -6.46 -16.34
C TRP A 323 17.00 -5.26 -17.00
N MET A 324 18.33 -5.18 -17.01
CA MET A 324 19.10 -4.16 -17.72
C MET A 324 18.82 -4.18 -19.24
N HIS A 325 18.40 -5.34 -19.75
CA HIS A 325 18.04 -5.55 -21.16
C HIS A 325 16.52 -5.70 -21.36
N ALA A 326 15.70 -5.23 -20.41
CA ALA A 326 14.25 -5.21 -20.57
C ALA A 326 13.82 -4.30 -21.72
N ASP A 327 12.66 -4.59 -22.30
CA ASP A 327 12.10 -3.90 -23.47
C ASP A 327 11.65 -2.46 -23.19
N ASP A 328 11.34 -2.13 -21.93
CA ASP A 328 10.94 -0.78 -21.53
C ASP A 328 12.07 0.02 -20.87
N ASP A 329 12.16 1.31 -21.22
CA ASP A 329 13.18 2.23 -20.72
C ASP A 329 13.10 2.44 -19.21
N ARG A 330 11.89 2.43 -18.63
CA ARG A 330 11.69 2.65 -17.19
C ARG A 330 12.40 1.59 -16.35
N THR A 331 12.24 0.32 -16.71
CA THR A 331 12.94 -0.79 -16.04
C THR A 331 14.44 -0.60 -16.11
N VAL A 332 14.98 -0.27 -17.29
CA VAL A 332 16.44 -0.14 -17.48
C VAL A 332 17.01 1.00 -16.64
N ILE A 333 16.35 2.15 -16.61
CA ILE A 333 16.76 3.30 -15.79
C ILE A 333 16.77 2.90 -14.29
N LEU A 334 15.69 2.28 -13.81
CA LEU A 334 15.59 1.82 -12.42
C LEU A 334 16.69 0.79 -12.06
N VAL A 335 17.02 -0.11 -12.97
CA VAL A 335 18.11 -1.09 -12.78
C VAL A 335 19.46 -0.39 -12.69
N LEU A 336 19.73 0.59 -13.55
CA LEU A 336 21.00 1.33 -13.54
C LEU A 336 21.15 2.16 -12.26
N GLU A 337 20.08 2.82 -11.81
CA GLU A 337 20.03 3.49 -10.50
C GLU A 337 20.34 2.51 -9.37
N MET A 338 19.72 1.32 -9.39
CA MET A 338 19.93 0.28 -8.40
C MET A 338 21.39 -0.22 -8.37
N VAL A 339 21.98 -0.48 -9.54
CA VAL A 339 23.39 -0.88 -9.68
C VAL A 339 24.29 0.20 -9.09
N GLN A 340 24.00 1.47 -9.37
CA GLN A 340 24.77 2.59 -8.83
C GLN A 340 24.72 2.61 -7.30
N THR A 341 23.54 2.42 -6.71
CA THR A 341 23.35 2.33 -5.25
C THR A 341 24.12 1.16 -4.66
N ILE A 342 24.03 -0.04 -5.27
CA ILE A 342 24.77 -1.23 -4.81
C ILE A 342 26.28 -0.97 -4.82
N ILE A 343 26.82 -0.38 -5.88
CA ILE A 343 28.25 -0.07 -5.98
C ILE A 343 28.66 0.93 -4.89
N LYS A 344 27.89 2.01 -4.69
CA LYS A 344 28.17 3.03 -3.67
C LYS A 344 28.18 2.44 -2.24
N LEU A 345 27.24 1.56 -1.94
CA LEU A 345 27.09 0.97 -0.60
C LEU A 345 28.14 -0.11 -0.30
N THR A 346 28.51 -0.89 -1.31
CA THR A 346 29.33 -2.10 -1.09
C THR A 346 30.76 -1.96 -1.59
N TRP A 347 31.06 -0.92 -2.36
CA TRP A 347 32.30 -0.78 -3.14
C TRP A 347 32.59 -2.00 -4.03
N ILE A 348 31.54 -2.75 -4.35
CA ILE A 348 31.53 -4.00 -5.11
C ILE A 348 32.67 -4.97 -4.68
N ARG A 349 32.93 -5.03 -3.37
CA ARG A 349 34.01 -5.83 -2.77
C ARG A 349 33.79 -7.32 -3.01
N ASN A 350 34.87 -8.03 -3.34
CA ASN A 350 34.90 -9.49 -3.46
C ASN A 350 33.79 -10.10 -4.33
N THR A 351 33.38 -9.40 -5.40
CA THR A 351 32.37 -9.91 -6.32
C THR A 351 33.00 -10.59 -7.54
N PRO A 352 32.47 -11.74 -8.01
CA PRO A 352 32.79 -12.29 -9.32
C PRO A 352 32.10 -11.52 -10.46
N TYR A 353 31.18 -10.61 -10.16
CA TYR A 353 30.34 -9.94 -11.16
C TYR A 353 30.98 -8.70 -11.82
N THR A 354 32.21 -8.33 -11.46
CA THR A 354 32.85 -7.10 -11.98
C THR A 354 33.00 -7.14 -13.49
N GLU A 355 33.59 -8.22 -14.02
CA GLU A 355 33.80 -8.39 -15.47
C GLU A 355 32.46 -8.37 -16.19
N ARG A 356 31.56 -9.28 -15.83
CA ARG A 356 30.23 -9.37 -16.43
C ARG A 356 29.47 -8.04 -16.38
N LEU A 357 29.54 -7.29 -15.28
CA LEU A 357 28.86 -6.00 -15.18
C LEU A 357 29.40 -4.99 -16.21
N VAL A 358 30.72 -4.95 -16.46
CA VAL A 358 31.29 -4.09 -17.51
C VAL A 358 30.80 -4.52 -18.89
N GLU A 359 30.70 -5.84 -19.15
CA GLU A 359 30.19 -6.38 -20.42
C GLU A 359 28.72 -5.99 -20.64
N GLU A 360 27.85 -6.23 -19.66
CA GLU A 360 26.40 -5.95 -19.74
C GLU A 360 26.13 -4.45 -19.86
N LEU A 361 26.87 -3.59 -19.12
CA LEU A 361 26.81 -2.13 -19.26
C LEU A 361 27.22 -1.66 -20.67
N THR A 362 28.23 -2.29 -21.24
CA THR A 362 28.70 -1.99 -22.60
C THR A 362 27.63 -2.34 -23.63
N VAL A 363 26.96 -3.48 -23.47
CA VAL A 363 25.82 -3.87 -24.31
C VAL A 363 24.67 -2.89 -24.12
N ALA A 364 24.29 -2.55 -22.89
CA ALA A 364 23.23 -1.59 -22.59
C ALA A 364 23.49 -0.21 -23.22
N HIS A 365 24.74 0.26 -23.22
CA HIS A 365 25.13 1.50 -23.89
C HIS A 365 24.87 1.49 -25.40
N LYS A 366 25.16 0.35 -26.05
CA LYS A 366 24.93 0.14 -27.49
C LYS A 366 23.43 0.06 -27.78
N GLU A 367 22.70 -0.73 -27.02
CA GLU A 367 21.25 -0.91 -27.14
C GLU A 367 20.48 0.40 -26.92
N ALA A 368 20.99 1.30 -26.07
CA ALA A 368 20.41 2.60 -25.84
C ALA A 368 20.23 3.43 -27.13
N ALA A 369 20.99 3.15 -28.20
CA ALA A 369 20.82 3.80 -29.50
C ALA A 369 19.39 3.65 -30.07
N LEU A 370 18.69 2.56 -29.73
CA LEU A 370 17.35 2.24 -30.21
C LEU A 370 16.24 2.67 -29.23
N ARG A 371 16.61 3.21 -28.07
CA ARG A 371 15.68 3.55 -26.99
C ARG A 371 15.23 5.01 -27.04
N ARG A 372 14.09 5.31 -26.44
CA ARG A 372 13.58 6.70 -26.36
C ARG A 372 14.40 7.52 -25.37
N SER A 373 14.77 6.91 -24.26
CA SER A 373 15.51 7.52 -23.15
C SER A 373 17.03 7.36 -23.33
N ARG A 374 17.51 7.42 -24.58
CA ARG A 374 18.88 7.05 -24.96
C ARG A 374 19.97 7.80 -24.18
N GLU A 375 19.80 9.12 -24.02
CA GLU A 375 20.84 9.96 -23.40
C GLU A 375 20.91 9.70 -21.89
N GLU A 376 19.75 9.51 -21.25
CA GLU A 376 19.65 9.20 -19.84
C GLU A 376 20.30 7.86 -19.51
N ILE A 377 19.96 6.81 -20.26
CA ILE A 377 20.54 5.46 -20.10
C ILE A 377 22.06 5.52 -20.32
N ARG A 378 22.53 6.17 -21.40
CA ARG A 378 23.97 6.29 -21.67
C ARG A 378 24.73 7.06 -20.60
N ASN A 379 24.15 8.13 -20.06
CA ASN A 379 24.73 8.91 -18.98
C ASN A 379 24.82 8.10 -17.69
N GLN A 380 23.77 7.35 -17.33
CA GLN A 380 23.80 6.47 -16.16
C GLN A 380 24.84 5.36 -16.32
N VAL A 381 24.93 4.72 -17.48
CA VAL A 381 25.96 3.72 -17.78
C VAL A 381 27.37 4.31 -17.62
N LEU A 382 27.62 5.51 -18.17
CA LEU A 382 28.91 6.18 -18.01
C LEU A 382 29.24 6.41 -16.54
N GLN A 383 28.31 6.96 -15.76
CA GLN A 383 28.53 7.19 -14.32
C GLN A 383 28.85 5.90 -13.56
N ILE A 384 28.20 4.80 -13.91
CA ILE A 384 28.47 3.49 -13.30
C ILE A 384 29.87 3.00 -13.68
N LEU A 385 30.28 3.10 -14.95
CA LEU A 385 31.62 2.69 -15.39
C LEU A 385 32.72 3.51 -14.71
N VAL A 386 32.53 4.82 -14.54
CA VAL A 386 33.44 5.69 -13.78
C VAL A 386 33.54 5.25 -12.32
N LEU A 387 32.41 4.90 -11.69
CA LEU A 387 32.40 4.39 -10.32
C LEU A 387 33.13 3.04 -10.22
N LEU A 388 32.92 2.14 -11.18
CA LEU A 388 33.61 0.85 -11.22
C LEU A 388 35.12 1.01 -11.39
N GLN A 389 35.55 1.89 -12.30
CA GLN A 389 36.97 2.21 -12.48
C GLN A 389 37.60 2.71 -11.17
N LYS A 390 36.91 3.61 -10.45
CA LYS A 390 37.37 4.09 -9.12
C LYS A 390 37.41 2.97 -8.07
N CYS A 391 36.50 2.00 -8.12
CA CYS A 391 36.44 0.91 -7.14
C CYS A 391 37.45 -0.22 -7.41
N LYS A 392 37.78 -0.48 -8.67
CA LYS A 392 38.49 -1.69 -9.11
C LYS A 392 39.83 -1.43 -9.81
N GLY A 393 40.08 -0.20 -10.25
CA GLY A 393 41.35 0.23 -10.83
C GLY A 393 41.85 -0.75 -11.91
N PRO A 394 43.00 -1.43 -11.69
CA PRO A 394 43.57 -2.35 -12.69
C PRO A 394 42.61 -3.46 -13.17
N GLN A 395 41.79 -4.03 -12.26
CA GLN A 395 40.84 -5.09 -12.64
C GLN A 395 39.76 -4.58 -13.61
N PHE A 396 39.43 -3.30 -13.53
CA PHE A 396 38.52 -2.68 -14.50
C PHE A 396 39.23 -2.47 -15.83
N GLU A 397 40.45 -1.94 -15.83
CA GLU A 397 41.22 -1.67 -17.05
C GLU A 397 41.46 -2.94 -17.88
N GLU A 398 41.79 -4.08 -17.24
CA GLU A 398 41.98 -5.37 -17.91
C GLU A 398 40.73 -5.82 -18.71
N VAL A 399 39.54 -5.58 -18.16
CA VAL A 399 38.28 -5.90 -18.83
C VAL A 399 37.95 -4.84 -19.89
N TRP A 400 38.18 -3.57 -19.56
CA TRP A 400 37.90 -2.43 -20.42
C TRP A 400 38.77 -2.40 -21.69
N ASP A 401 39.99 -2.93 -21.63
CA ASP A 401 40.90 -3.00 -22.77
C ASP A 401 40.31 -3.74 -23.97
N LYS A 402 39.44 -4.73 -23.75
CA LYS A 402 38.72 -5.44 -24.81
C LYS A 402 37.82 -4.53 -25.66
N TYR A 403 37.42 -3.38 -25.12
CA TYR A 403 36.45 -2.46 -25.70
C TYR A 403 37.05 -1.15 -26.19
N ARG A 404 38.35 -0.92 -25.95
CA ARG A 404 39.05 0.35 -26.24
C ARG A 404 38.96 0.75 -27.72
N ASP A 405 38.96 -0.23 -28.61
CA ASP A 405 38.93 -0.04 -30.06
C ASP A 405 37.52 -0.06 -30.67
N ASP A 406 36.46 -0.27 -29.88
CA ASP A 406 35.09 -0.34 -30.39
C ASP A 406 34.62 1.05 -30.87
N PRO A 407 34.28 1.22 -32.16
CA PRO A 407 33.86 2.51 -32.69
C PRO A 407 32.56 3.02 -32.06
N ASN A 408 31.69 2.13 -31.57
CA ASN A 408 30.42 2.50 -30.94
C ASN A 408 30.59 3.04 -29.51
N LEU A 409 31.77 2.89 -28.92
CA LEU A 409 32.07 3.29 -27.54
C LEU A 409 33.05 4.47 -27.48
N ARG A 410 33.46 5.06 -28.61
CA ARG A 410 34.44 6.16 -28.66
C ARG A 410 34.09 7.33 -27.76
N THR A 411 32.81 7.72 -27.71
CA THR A 411 32.32 8.80 -26.83
C THR A 411 32.51 8.43 -25.37
N LEU A 412 32.21 7.18 -25.01
CA LEU A 412 32.33 6.68 -23.65
C LEU A 412 33.79 6.52 -23.21
N SER A 413 34.65 5.96 -24.08
CA SER A 413 36.10 5.87 -23.86
C SER A 413 36.73 7.26 -23.67
N SER A 414 36.31 8.27 -24.46
CA SER A 414 36.80 9.64 -24.29
C SER A 414 36.44 10.23 -22.92
N SER A 415 35.21 9.99 -22.45
CA SER A 415 34.74 10.49 -21.15
C SER A 415 35.46 9.81 -19.98
N LEU A 416 35.63 8.49 -20.03
CA LEU A 416 36.38 7.74 -19.00
C LEU A 416 37.83 8.23 -18.88
N CYS A 417 38.51 8.49 -20.00
CA CYS A 417 39.87 9.05 -20.01
C CYS A 417 39.93 10.49 -19.45
N LYS A 418 38.89 11.30 -19.65
CA LYS A 418 38.85 12.68 -19.11
C LYS A 418 38.62 12.71 -17.60
N GLU A 419 37.74 11.85 -17.09
CA GLU A 419 37.49 11.77 -15.65
C GLU A 419 38.66 11.16 -14.87
N THR A 420 39.42 10.25 -15.47
CA THR A 420 40.68 9.77 -14.87
C THR A 420 41.74 10.86 -14.81
N ALA A 421 41.93 11.65 -15.86
CA ALA A 421 42.89 12.76 -15.88
C ALA A 421 42.57 13.84 -14.82
N ALA A 422 41.28 14.10 -14.56
CA ALA A 422 40.86 15.05 -13.53
C ALA A 422 41.11 14.55 -12.09
N VAL A 423 41.15 13.23 -11.87
CA VAL A 423 41.39 12.62 -10.54
C VAL A 423 42.88 12.50 -10.24
N VAL A 424 43.75 12.34 -11.23
CA VAL A 424 45.22 12.27 -11.05
C VAL A 424 45.85 13.66 -10.78
N ALA A 425 45.12 14.74 -11.06
CA ALA A 425 45.56 16.12 -10.84
C ALA A 425 45.27 16.67 -9.42
N HIS A 426 44.66 15.87 -8.54
CA HIS A 426 44.40 16.17 -7.12
C HIS A 426 45.06 15.12 -6.23
#